data_AF-A0AAD5CJP2-F1
#
_entry.id   AF-A0AAD5CJP2-F1
#
_cell.length_a   1.000
_cell.length_b   1.000
_cell.length_c   1.000
_cell.angle_alpha   90.00
_cell.angle_beta   90.00
_cell.angle_gamma   90.00
#
_symmetry.space_group_name_H-M   'P 1'
#
loop_
_entity.id
_entity.type
_entity.pdbx_description
1 polymer ?
#
loop_
_entity_poly.entity_id
_entity_poly.type
_entity_poly.pdbx_seq_one_letter_code
_entity_poly.pdbx_strand_id
1 'polypeptide(L)'
;METSLRYGGDSSALRVKTTTTSSSSKKGGQATGRYASDTSSSSALKIHAKQKFRFDSNTTLQLNGELDTRIGAPTFFSALLRYFPPELSAKLGAGLQYDRRDKLHYTMHGKKSFPLTPDQFVNFVVKGRCDLDKEFKQPTPSGAAELVWNIVDFQKDQDLRLKVGYEIVDKIPYVQVRENNWTFSADANGKWNVKYNL
;
A
#
# COMPACT_ATOMS: atom_id res chain seq x y z
N MET A 1 4.13 -9.26 -12.73
CA MET A 1 4.30 -9.83 -11.37
C MET A 1 4.93 -8.71 -10.56
N GLU A 2 4.38 -8.34 -9.40
CA GLU A 2 5.02 -7.34 -8.51
C GLU A 2 5.44 -8.07 -7.25
N THR A 3 6.74 -8.20 -7.03
CA THR A 3 7.30 -8.77 -5.81
C THR A 3 8.00 -7.62 -5.09
N SER A 4 7.45 -7.14 -3.97
CA SER A 4 8.11 -6.06 -3.19
C SER A 4 8.93 -6.68 -2.07
N LEU A 5 10.26 -6.51 -2.14
CA LEU A 5 11.15 -6.73 -1.01
C LEU A 5 11.19 -5.43 -0.18
N ARG A 6 10.80 -5.51 1.09
CA ARG A 6 10.93 -4.40 2.04
C ARG A 6 12.25 -4.55 2.78
N TYR A 7 13.18 -3.64 2.57
CA TYR A 7 14.40 -3.56 3.36
C TYR A 7 14.27 -2.39 4.34
N GLY A 8 14.06 -2.72 5.61
CA GLY A 8 14.22 -1.78 6.72
C GLY A 8 15.20 -2.44 7.67
N GLY A 9 16.40 -1.90 7.77
CA GLY A 9 17.42 -2.40 8.68
C GLY A 9 17.94 -1.26 9.54
N ASP A 10 18.09 -1.53 10.84
CA ASP A 10 19.40 -1.32 11.43
C ASP A 10 20.28 -2.49 10.97
N SER A 11 21.42 -2.17 10.37
CA SER A 11 22.23 -3.10 9.59
C SER A 11 23.04 -4.07 10.44
N SER A 12 22.95 -5.37 10.13
CA SER A 12 24.12 -6.24 10.01
C SER A 12 23.79 -7.50 9.21
N ALA A 13 24.52 -7.72 8.10
CA ALA A 13 24.58 -8.93 7.26
C ALA A 13 23.55 -9.09 6.13
N LEU A 14 23.91 -8.54 4.95
CA LEU A 14 23.50 -9.03 3.63
C LEU A 14 23.93 -10.50 3.43
N ARG A 15 23.01 -11.36 2.98
CA ARG A 15 23.37 -12.55 2.19
C ARG A 15 22.25 -12.92 1.22
N VAL A 16 22.49 -12.65 -0.05
CA VAL A 16 21.68 -13.12 -1.19
C VAL A 16 22.08 -14.57 -1.49
N LYS A 17 21.10 -15.48 -1.58
CA LYS A 17 21.24 -16.75 -2.30
C LYS A 17 20.16 -16.80 -3.38
N THR A 18 20.59 -16.59 -4.61
CA THR A 18 19.78 -16.79 -5.81
C THR A 18 19.78 -18.29 -6.12
N THR A 19 18.61 -18.91 -6.23
CA THR A 19 18.49 -20.20 -6.92
C THR A 19 17.49 -20.06 -8.04
N THR A 20 18.02 -20.12 -9.25
CA THR A 20 17.33 -20.17 -10.53
C THR A 20 16.53 -21.46 -10.66
N THR A 21 15.25 -21.39 -11.05
CA THR A 21 14.63 -22.44 -11.86
C THR A 21 13.47 -21.87 -12.69
N SER A 22 13.55 -22.14 -13.99
CA SER A 22 12.65 -21.81 -15.09
C SER A 22 11.39 -22.66 -15.12
N SER A 23 10.24 -22.09 -15.53
CA SER A 23 9.42 -22.57 -16.67
C SER A 23 8.02 -21.92 -16.77
N SER A 24 7.76 -21.30 -17.93
CA SER A 24 6.52 -21.25 -18.77
C SER A 24 5.09 -21.05 -18.19
N SER A 25 4.49 -19.91 -18.59
CA SER A 25 3.18 -19.71 -19.27
C SER A 25 1.87 -20.30 -18.70
N LYS A 26 0.96 -19.42 -18.22
CA LYS A 26 -0.43 -19.19 -18.75
C LYS A 26 -1.16 -18.01 -18.05
N LYS A 27 -1.96 -17.26 -18.82
CA LYS A 27 -2.78 -16.09 -18.43
C LYS A 27 -4.03 -16.51 -17.63
N GLY A 28 -4.35 -15.78 -16.55
CA GLY A 28 -5.63 -15.81 -15.83
C GLY A 28 -5.54 -15.10 -14.46
N GLY A 29 -6.58 -14.34 -14.08
CA GLY A 29 -6.78 -13.57 -12.83
C GLY A 29 -5.69 -13.63 -11.75
N GLN A 30 -5.08 -12.48 -11.46
CA GLN A 30 -3.88 -12.38 -10.60
C GLN A 30 -4.19 -12.51 -9.10
N ALA A 31 -4.26 -13.76 -8.61
CA ALA A 31 -4.12 -14.08 -7.19
C ALA A 31 -2.65 -13.91 -6.78
N THR A 32 -2.38 -13.28 -5.62
CA THR A 32 -1.02 -13.02 -5.13
C THR A 32 -0.78 -13.80 -3.84
N GLY A 33 -0.06 -14.93 -3.92
CA GLY A 33 0.43 -15.67 -2.77
C GLY A 33 1.73 -15.08 -2.24
N ARG A 34 1.86 -14.90 -0.92
CA ARG A 34 3.10 -14.49 -0.25
C ARG A 34 3.51 -15.58 0.73
N TYR A 35 4.77 -16.00 0.68
CA TYR A 35 5.37 -16.90 1.65
C TYR A 35 6.09 -16.08 2.72
N ALA A 36 5.75 -16.27 3.99
CA ALA A 36 6.51 -15.78 5.13
C ALA A 36 7.01 -16.99 5.91
N SER A 37 8.33 -17.20 5.94
CA SER A 37 8.96 -18.23 6.77
C SER A 37 9.62 -17.56 7.97
N ASP A 38 8.99 -17.64 9.14
CA ASP A 38 9.65 -17.30 10.40
C ASP A 38 10.31 -18.56 10.97
N THR A 39 11.63 -18.50 11.12
CA THR A 39 12.53 -19.61 11.49
C THR A 39 12.50 -19.89 12.99
N SER A 40 11.33 -20.23 13.54
CA SER A 40 11.22 -20.89 14.85
C SER A 40 10.00 -21.81 14.86
N SER A 41 10.25 -23.11 15.08
CA SER A 41 9.31 -24.23 15.23
C SER A 41 7.80 -23.94 14.96
N SER A 42 7.30 -24.42 13.81
CA SER A 42 5.92 -24.31 13.28
C SER A 42 5.69 -23.13 12.32
N SER A 43 6.44 -23.06 11.22
CA SER A 43 6.13 -22.18 10.10
C SER A 43 4.87 -22.67 9.36
N ALA A 44 3.72 -22.16 9.75
CA ALA A 44 2.46 -22.41 9.05
C ALA A 44 2.41 -21.59 7.75
N LEU A 45 2.03 -22.22 6.64
CA LEU A 45 1.79 -21.48 5.40
C LEU A 45 0.51 -20.63 5.56
N LYS A 46 0.60 -19.35 5.16
CA LYS A 46 -0.56 -18.46 5.05
C LYS A 46 -0.86 -18.21 3.58
N ILE A 47 -2.10 -18.51 3.18
CA ILE A 47 -2.58 -18.27 1.82
C ILE A 47 -3.32 -16.94 1.82
N HIS A 48 -2.86 -16.00 0.99
CA HIS A 48 -3.52 -14.72 0.81
C HIS A 48 -4.24 -14.69 -0.53
N ALA A 49 -5.50 -14.26 -0.52
CA ALA A 49 -6.29 -14.04 -1.71
C ALA A 49 -6.73 -12.57 -1.77
N LYS A 50 -6.70 -11.99 -2.97
CA LYS A 50 -7.16 -10.64 -3.23
C LYS A 50 -7.90 -10.63 -4.55
N GLN A 51 -9.15 -10.17 -4.53
CA GLN A 51 -9.99 -10.07 -5.71
C GLN A 51 -10.57 -8.66 -5.80
N LYS A 52 -10.61 -8.11 -7.02
CA LYS A 52 -11.23 -6.82 -7.30
C LYS A 52 -12.39 -7.04 -8.27
N PHE A 53 -13.58 -6.63 -7.87
CA PHE A 53 -14.78 -6.62 -8.70
C PHE A 53 -15.09 -5.18 -9.09
N ARG A 54 -15.23 -4.92 -10.38
CA ARG A 54 -15.69 -3.60 -10.87
C ARG A 54 -17.20 -3.68 -11.04
N PHE A 55 -17.93 -2.75 -10.45
CA PHE A 55 -19.38 -2.63 -10.67
C PHE A 55 -19.67 -1.67 -11.83
N ASP A 56 -18.94 -0.57 -11.88
CA ASP A 56 -19.00 0.43 -12.95
C ASP A 56 -17.58 0.98 -13.22
N SER A 57 -17.46 2.03 -14.05
CA SER A 57 -16.17 2.64 -14.41
C SER A 57 -15.42 3.27 -13.23
N ASN A 58 -16.15 3.69 -12.19
CA ASN A 58 -15.68 4.51 -11.08
C ASN A 58 -15.70 3.73 -9.75
N THR A 59 -16.43 2.62 -9.66
CA THR A 59 -16.66 1.86 -8.42
C THR A 59 -16.03 0.47 -8.48
N THR A 60 -15.20 0.16 -7.49
CA THR A 60 -14.56 -1.16 -7.34
C THR A 60 -14.72 -1.69 -5.92
N LEU A 61 -15.18 -2.93 -5.79
CA LEU A 61 -15.12 -3.70 -4.55
C LEU A 61 -13.83 -4.52 -4.52
N GLN A 62 -13.00 -4.31 -3.51
CA GLN A 62 -11.83 -5.13 -3.25
C GLN A 62 -12.09 -6.05 -2.06
N LEU A 63 -12.05 -7.36 -2.29
CA LEU A 63 -12.07 -8.37 -1.25
C LEU A 63 -10.64 -8.88 -1.03
N ASN A 64 -10.24 -9.03 0.22
CA ASN A 64 -9.00 -9.74 0.58
C ASN A 64 -9.29 -10.75 1.68
N GLY A 65 -8.63 -11.90 1.63
CA GLY A 65 -8.74 -12.95 2.65
C GLY A 65 -7.39 -13.58 2.95
N GLU A 66 -7.24 -14.11 4.15
CA GLU A 66 -6.09 -14.92 4.59
C GLU A 66 -6.60 -16.23 5.19
N LEU A 67 -5.98 -17.34 4.80
CA LEU A 67 -6.18 -18.66 5.38
C LEU A 67 -4.86 -19.15 5.98
N ASP A 68 -4.87 -19.49 7.27
CA ASP A 68 -3.74 -20.15 7.92
C ASP A 68 -3.91 -21.67 7.78
N THR A 69 -2.98 -22.30 7.07
CA THR A 69 -3.02 -23.73 6.77
C THR A 69 -2.80 -24.63 7.98
N ARG A 70 -2.17 -24.14 9.05
CA ARG A 70 -1.96 -24.93 10.28
C ARG A 70 -3.26 -25.18 11.03
N ILE A 71 -4.15 -24.19 11.02
CA ILE A 71 -5.45 -24.25 11.71
C ILE A 71 -6.61 -24.52 10.75
N GLY A 72 -6.34 -24.61 9.45
CA GLY A 72 -7.33 -24.91 8.41
C GLY A 72 -8.48 -23.89 8.32
N ALA A 73 -8.27 -22.66 8.77
CA ALA A 73 -9.36 -21.69 8.92
C ALA A 73 -8.93 -20.25 8.61
N PRO A 74 -9.87 -19.39 8.14
CA PRO A 74 -9.55 -18.00 7.83
C PRO A 74 -9.04 -17.24 9.05
N THR A 75 -8.02 -16.43 8.86
CA THR A 75 -7.44 -15.55 9.88
C THR A 75 -7.75 -14.10 9.64
N PHE A 76 -8.07 -13.72 8.40
CA PHE A 76 -8.35 -12.35 8.02
C PHE A 76 -9.34 -12.31 6.86
N PHE A 77 -10.24 -11.34 6.89
CA PHE A 77 -11.08 -10.96 5.76
C PHE A 77 -11.23 -9.45 5.71
N SER A 78 -11.29 -8.88 4.52
CA SER A 78 -11.58 -7.45 4.34
C SER A 78 -12.39 -7.23 3.08
N ALA A 79 -13.34 -6.33 3.16
CA ALA A 79 -14.12 -5.85 2.03
C ALA A 79 -14.04 -4.33 1.98
N LEU A 80 -13.61 -3.78 0.85
CA LEU A 80 -13.39 -2.35 0.69
C LEU A 80 -14.02 -1.87 -0.60
N LEU A 81 -15.08 -1.07 -0.48
CA LEU A 81 -15.68 -0.35 -1.59
C LEU A 81 -14.86 0.89 -1.85
N ARG A 82 -14.49 1.11 -3.11
CA ARG A 82 -13.71 2.26 -3.56
C ARG A 82 -14.47 2.96 -4.68
N TYR A 83 -14.60 4.27 -4.57
CA TYR A 83 -15.20 5.14 -5.56
C TYR A 83 -14.16 6.15 -6.06
N PHE A 84 -13.98 6.23 -7.36
CA PHE A 84 -13.03 7.10 -8.04
C PHE A 84 -13.74 7.89 -9.14
N PRO A 85 -14.31 9.06 -8.83
CA PRO A 85 -14.80 10.01 -9.83
C PRO A 85 -13.62 10.73 -10.51
N PRO A 86 -13.29 10.43 -11.78
CA PRO A 86 -12.12 11.00 -12.46
C PRO A 86 -12.21 12.53 -12.59
N GLU A 87 -13.40 13.06 -12.81
CA GLU A 87 -13.68 14.49 -12.98
C GLU A 87 -13.31 15.28 -11.72
N LEU A 88 -13.44 14.63 -10.56
CA LEU A 88 -13.08 15.20 -9.28
C LEU A 88 -11.64 14.88 -8.88
N SER A 89 -10.86 14.10 -9.64
CA SER A 89 -9.50 13.69 -9.23
C SER A 89 -9.43 13.22 -7.76
N ALA A 90 -10.50 12.54 -7.32
CA ALA A 90 -10.74 12.17 -5.94
C ALA A 90 -10.95 10.67 -5.80
N LYS A 91 -10.55 10.09 -4.67
CA LYS A 91 -10.75 8.70 -4.29
C LYS A 91 -11.41 8.68 -2.93
N LEU A 92 -12.51 7.96 -2.84
CA LEU A 92 -13.17 7.66 -1.58
C LEU A 92 -13.19 6.14 -1.42
N GLY A 93 -13.15 5.66 -0.19
CA GLY A 93 -13.41 4.27 0.07
C GLY A 93 -13.82 4.01 1.50
N ALA A 94 -14.72 3.05 1.65
CA ALA A 94 -15.26 2.61 2.91
C ALA A 94 -15.28 1.09 2.93
N GLY A 95 -14.97 0.49 4.08
CA GLY A 95 -14.85 -0.95 4.16
C GLY A 95 -14.84 -1.47 5.58
N LEU A 96 -14.85 -2.79 5.66
CA LEU A 96 -14.74 -3.54 6.90
C LEU A 96 -13.55 -4.49 6.81
N GLN A 97 -12.96 -4.77 7.96
CA GLN A 97 -11.88 -5.72 8.11
C GLN A 97 -12.15 -6.56 9.36
N TYR A 98 -12.15 -7.87 9.20
CA TYR A 98 -12.22 -8.85 10.26
C TYR A 98 -10.85 -9.51 10.42
N ASP A 99 -10.35 -9.57 11.65
CA ASP A 99 -9.20 -10.37 12.06
C ASP A 99 -9.69 -11.40 13.09
N ARG A 100 -9.23 -12.66 12.98
CA ARG A 100 -9.60 -13.77 13.86
C ARG A 100 -9.35 -13.51 15.35
N ARG A 101 -8.54 -12.52 15.72
CA ARG A 101 -8.47 -12.01 17.11
C ARG A 101 -9.70 -11.17 17.51
N ASP A 102 -10.84 -11.41 16.87
CA ASP A 102 -12.14 -10.73 16.98
C ASP A 102 -12.11 -9.21 16.88
N LYS A 103 -11.16 -8.69 16.11
CA LYS A 103 -11.06 -7.25 15.85
C LYS A 103 -11.73 -6.90 14.53
N LEU A 104 -13.06 -6.73 14.58
CA LEU A 104 -13.77 -6.06 13.49
C LEU A 104 -13.39 -4.58 13.51
N HIS A 105 -12.96 -4.08 12.36
CA HIS A 105 -12.65 -2.68 12.15
C HIS A 105 -13.41 -2.16 10.94
N TYR A 106 -13.82 -0.91 11.03
CA TYR A 106 -14.37 -0.15 9.93
C TYR A 106 -13.29 0.83 9.45
N THR A 107 -13.17 1.01 8.15
CA THR A 107 -12.21 1.93 7.56
C THR A 107 -12.91 2.87 6.60
N MET A 108 -12.60 4.15 6.69
CA MET A 108 -12.97 5.16 5.70
C MET A 108 -11.71 5.90 5.29
N HIS A 109 -11.52 6.13 4.00
CA HIS A 109 -10.41 6.92 3.50
C HIS A 109 -10.81 7.76 2.30
N GLY A 110 -10.18 8.93 2.21
CA GLY A 110 -10.37 9.91 1.16
C GLY A 110 -9.03 10.42 0.65
N LYS A 111 -8.96 10.73 -0.63
CA LYS A 111 -7.83 11.40 -1.25
C LYS A 111 -8.35 12.33 -2.34
N LYS A 112 -7.85 13.55 -2.41
CA LYS A 112 -8.12 14.51 -3.49
C LYS A 112 -6.79 15.05 -4.01
N SER A 113 -6.66 15.13 -5.33
CA SER A 113 -5.55 15.78 -6.02
C SER A 113 -6.02 17.09 -6.62
N PHE A 114 -5.18 18.12 -6.50
CA PHE A 114 -5.34 19.42 -7.10
C PHE A 114 -4.13 19.66 -8.00
N PRO A 115 -4.29 19.69 -9.33
CA PRO A 115 -3.19 20.06 -10.21
C PRO A 115 -2.83 21.54 -9.97
N LEU A 116 -1.55 21.82 -9.74
CA LEU A 116 -1.05 23.19 -9.56
C LEU A 116 -0.53 23.78 -10.87
N THR A 117 -0.28 22.94 -11.87
CA THR A 117 0.20 23.30 -13.20
C THR A 117 -0.71 22.73 -14.28
N PRO A 118 -0.83 23.37 -15.46
CA PRO A 118 -1.68 22.86 -16.56
C PRO A 118 -1.25 21.47 -17.06
N ASP A 119 0.05 21.18 -17.01
CA ASP A 119 0.64 19.89 -17.38
C ASP A 119 0.44 18.77 -16.34
N GLN A 120 -0.12 19.11 -15.17
CA GLN A 120 -0.39 18.21 -14.05
C GLN A 120 0.86 17.51 -13.48
N PHE A 121 2.07 17.98 -13.79
CA PHE A 121 3.29 17.44 -13.21
C PHE A 121 3.44 17.81 -11.74
N VAL A 122 2.92 18.97 -11.33
CA VAL A 122 2.90 19.42 -9.94
C VAL A 122 1.48 19.31 -9.38
N ASN A 123 1.32 18.58 -8.28
CA ASN A 123 0.04 18.32 -7.64
C ASN A 123 0.10 18.62 -6.14
N PHE A 124 -0.94 19.26 -5.63
CA PHE A 124 -1.22 19.26 -4.21
C PHE A 124 -2.22 18.15 -3.88
N VAL A 125 -1.90 17.30 -2.92
CA VAL A 125 -2.66 16.11 -2.58
C VAL A 125 -3.05 16.17 -1.12
N VAL A 126 -4.34 16.06 -0.84
CA VAL A 126 -4.86 15.88 0.51
C VAL A 126 -5.37 14.45 0.64
N LYS A 127 -4.95 13.75 1.69
CA LYS A 127 -5.43 12.40 2.01
C LYS A 127 -5.79 12.30 3.48
N GLY A 128 -6.82 11.52 3.77
CA GLY A 128 -7.27 11.23 5.11
C GLY A 128 -7.75 9.79 5.21
N ARG A 129 -7.62 9.20 6.38
CA ARG A 129 -8.16 7.89 6.74
C ARG A 129 -8.59 7.92 8.19
N CYS A 130 -9.69 7.25 8.49
CA CYS A 130 -10.14 6.99 9.84
C CYS A 130 -10.46 5.50 9.94
N ASP A 131 -9.86 4.82 10.91
CA ASP A 131 -10.27 3.46 11.27
C ASP A 131 -11.02 3.50 12.60
N LEU A 132 -12.09 2.72 12.70
CA LEU A 132 -12.93 2.58 13.89
C LEU A 132 -12.90 1.13 14.31
N ASP A 133 -12.85 0.88 15.61
CA ASP A 133 -13.05 -0.46 16.18
C ASP A 133 -14.52 -0.88 16.11
N LYS A 134 -14.79 -2.15 16.48
CA LYS A 134 -16.13 -2.74 16.50
C LYS A 134 -17.13 -1.93 17.34
N GLU A 135 -16.64 -1.31 18.41
CA GLU A 135 -17.47 -0.56 19.36
C GLU A 135 -17.59 0.93 19.03
N PHE A 136 -16.92 1.40 17.97
CA PHE A 136 -16.86 2.82 17.57
C PHE A 136 -16.30 3.74 18.66
N LYS A 137 -15.46 3.22 19.56
CA LYS A 137 -14.93 3.95 20.72
C LYS A 137 -13.55 4.54 20.48
N GLN A 138 -12.74 3.91 19.61
CA GLN A 138 -11.34 4.30 19.40
C GLN A 138 -11.08 4.68 17.94
N PRO A 139 -11.49 5.89 17.52
CA PRO A 139 -11.15 6.38 16.19
C PRO A 139 -9.65 6.63 16.07
N THR A 140 -9.03 6.04 15.06
CA THR A 140 -7.63 6.31 14.71
C THR A 140 -7.58 7.11 13.40
N PRO A 141 -7.65 8.44 13.46
CA PRO A 141 -7.49 9.28 12.29
C PRO A 141 -6.02 9.29 11.84
N SER A 142 -5.81 9.46 10.54
CA SER A 142 -4.51 9.75 9.94
C SER A 142 -4.73 10.63 8.73
N GLY A 143 -3.78 11.50 8.41
CA GLY A 143 -3.95 12.40 7.28
C GLY A 143 -2.64 13.02 6.83
N ALA A 144 -2.57 13.40 5.56
CA ALA A 144 -1.45 14.20 5.10
C ALA A 144 -1.85 15.16 3.99
N ALA A 145 -1.15 16.28 3.95
CA ALA A 145 -1.05 17.13 2.78
C ALA A 145 0.31 16.86 2.11
N GLU A 146 0.33 16.73 0.79
CA GLU A 146 1.55 16.43 0.02
C GLU A 146 1.64 17.35 -1.19
N LEU A 147 2.78 18.00 -1.39
CA LEU A 147 3.19 18.53 -2.68
C LEU A 147 3.94 17.43 -3.43
N VAL A 148 3.49 17.12 -4.64
CA VAL A 148 4.05 16.06 -5.48
C VAL A 148 4.48 16.64 -6.81
N TRP A 149 5.75 16.48 -7.15
CA TRP A 149 6.31 16.88 -8.44
C TRP A 149 6.81 15.64 -9.17
N ASN A 150 6.20 15.36 -10.32
CA ASN A 150 6.64 14.32 -11.24
C ASN A 150 7.49 14.96 -12.34
N ILE A 151 8.72 14.49 -12.52
CA ILE A 151 9.66 14.91 -13.55
C ILE A 151 9.85 13.70 -14.45
N VAL A 152 9.29 13.79 -15.65
CA VAL A 152 9.37 12.74 -16.67
C VAL A 152 10.68 12.92 -17.45
N ASP A 153 11.31 11.81 -17.84
CA ASP A 153 12.54 11.80 -18.64
C ASP A 153 13.68 12.66 -18.05
N PHE A 154 13.90 12.59 -16.73
CA PHE A 154 15.01 13.29 -16.07
C PHE A 154 16.38 12.86 -16.65
N GLN A 155 16.50 11.56 -16.92
CA GLN A 155 17.42 11.02 -17.91
C GLN A 155 16.64 10.06 -18.82
N LYS A 156 17.27 9.59 -19.90
CA LYS A 156 16.65 8.62 -20.82
C LYS A 156 16.11 7.42 -20.03
N ASP A 157 14.81 7.16 -20.16
CA ASP A 157 14.09 6.08 -19.47
C ASP A 157 14.11 6.18 -17.93
N GLN A 158 14.24 7.40 -17.38
CA GLN A 158 14.20 7.67 -15.94
C GLN A 158 13.14 8.69 -15.56
N ASP A 159 12.14 8.24 -14.80
CA ASP A 159 11.12 9.08 -14.19
C ASP A 159 11.45 9.34 -12.72
N LEU A 160 11.50 10.62 -12.35
CA LEU A 160 11.71 11.06 -10.97
C LEU A 160 10.41 11.61 -10.39
N ARG A 161 10.11 11.27 -9.15
CA ARG A 161 9.03 11.89 -8.38
C ARG A 161 9.56 12.38 -7.05
N LEU A 162 9.48 13.68 -6.86
CA LEU A 162 9.75 14.36 -5.61
C LEU A 162 8.43 14.60 -4.87
N LYS A 163 8.44 14.37 -3.57
CA LYS A 163 7.29 14.61 -2.71
C LYS A 163 7.75 15.23 -1.40
N VAL A 164 7.10 16.33 -1.04
CA VAL A 164 7.19 16.93 0.29
C VAL A 164 5.82 16.80 0.93
N GLY A 165 5.75 16.15 2.09
CA GLY A 165 4.50 15.89 2.77
C GLY A 165 4.53 16.35 4.21
N TYR A 166 3.34 16.55 4.76
CA TYR A 166 3.10 16.86 6.16
C TYR A 166 2.01 15.96 6.69
N GLU A 167 2.36 15.06 7.61
CA GLU A 167 1.39 14.26 8.35
C GLU A 167 0.69 15.19 9.35
N ILE A 168 -0.64 15.25 9.29
CA ILE A 168 -1.44 16.29 9.94
C ILE A 168 -1.72 15.97 11.42
N VAL A 169 -1.81 14.69 11.78
CA VAL A 169 -2.21 14.25 13.12
C VAL A 169 -1.04 14.41 14.10
N ASP A 170 0.09 13.80 13.76
CA ASP A 170 1.34 13.83 14.52
C ASP A 170 2.21 15.05 14.16
N LYS A 171 1.82 15.84 13.15
CA LYS A 171 2.47 17.09 12.73
C LYS A 171 3.90 16.89 12.21
N ILE A 172 4.13 15.78 11.52
CA ILE A 172 5.48 15.37 11.09
C ILE A 172 5.65 15.68 9.59
N PRO A 173 6.56 16.59 9.21
CA PRO A 173 6.97 16.74 7.82
C PRO A 173 7.85 15.57 7.38
N TYR A 174 7.73 15.20 6.10
CA TYR A 174 8.51 14.15 5.49
C TYR A 174 8.79 14.43 4.02
N VAL A 175 9.83 13.79 3.51
CA VAL A 175 10.22 13.85 2.11
C VAL A 175 10.24 12.46 1.52
N GLN A 176 9.95 12.36 0.23
CA GLN A 176 10.05 11.12 -0.52
C GLN A 176 10.61 11.41 -1.91
N VAL A 177 11.60 10.61 -2.29
CA VAL A 177 12.16 10.57 -3.63
C VAL A 177 11.86 9.19 -4.20
N ARG A 178 11.24 9.14 -5.37
CA ARG A 178 11.04 7.90 -6.12
C ARG A 178 11.69 8.06 -7.48
N GLU A 179 12.50 7.08 -7.85
CA GLU A 179 13.05 6.97 -9.19
C GLU A 179 12.75 5.56 -9.68
N ASN A 180 12.08 5.44 -10.83
CA ASN A 180 11.72 4.16 -11.46
C ASN A 180 11.13 3.14 -10.45
N ASN A 181 11.98 2.21 -10.00
CA ASN A 181 11.64 1.06 -9.17
C ASN A 181 11.99 1.21 -7.69
N TRP A 182 12.68 2.27 -7.27
CA TRP A 182 13.01 2.49 -5.87
C TRP A 182 12.37 3.75 -5.29
N THR A 183 12.16 3.78 -3.98
CA THR A 183 11.61 4.92 -3.26
C THR A 183 12.32 5.07 -1.92
N PHE A 184 12.93 6.22 -1.70
CA PHE A 184 13.44 6.66 -0.41
C PHE A 184 12.41 7.54 0.27
N SER A 185 12.22 7.38 1.57
CA SER A 185 11.41 8.28 2.39
C SER A 185 12.09 8.55 3.71
N ALA A 186 12.03 9.79 4.18
CA ALA A 186 12.55 10.21 5.47
C ALA A 186 11.61 11.23 6.11
N ASP A 187 11.51 11.21 7.44
CA ASP A 187 10.70 12.14 8.22
C ASP A 187 11.52 12.95 9.24
N ALA A 188 10.93 14.02 9.77
CA ALA A 188 11.61 14.88 10.75
C ALA A 188 11.85 14.23 12.12
N ASN A 189 11.29 13.04 12.37
CA ASN A 189 11.58 12.25 13.56
C ASN A 189 12.81 11.34 13.36
N GLY A 190 13.51 11.45 12.24
CA GLY A 190 14.70 10.68 11.91
C GLY A 190 14.40 9.27 11.39
N LYS A 191 13.13 8.93 11.16
CA LYS A 191 12.78 7.63 10.55
C LYS A 191 12.98 7.71 9.05
N TRP A 192 13.59 6.68 8.47
CA TRP A 192 13.78 6.59 7.03
C TRP A 192 13.61 5.16 6.53
N ASN A 193 13.31 5.00 5.24
CA ASN A 193 13.29 3.70 4.57
C ASN A 193 13.60 3.80 3.08
N VAL A 194 14.01 2.67 2.51
CA VAL A 194 14.13 2.46 1.06
C VAL A 194 13.24 1.27 0.68
N LYS A 195 12.45 1.43 -0.39
CA LYS A 195 11.58 0.38 -0.93
C LYS A 195 11.94 0.15 -2.39
N TYR A 196 12.13 -1.12 -2.77
CA TYR A 196 12.39 -1.52 -4.15
C TYR A 196 11.23 -2.39 -4.66
N ASN A 197 10.76 -2.11 -5.87
CA ASN A 197 9.73 -2.86 -6.57
C ASN A 197 10.42 -3.70 -7.66
N LEU A 198 10.38 -5.04 -7.51
CA LEU A 198 10.88 -6.00 -8.51
C LEU A 198 9.75 -6.44 -9.45
#